data_AF-A0A4Q5QRD9-F1
#
_entry.id   AF-A0A4Q5QRD9-F1
#
_cell.length_a   1.000
_cell.length_b   1.000
_cell.length_c   1.000
_cell.angle_alpha   90.00
_cell.angle_beta   90.00
_cell.angle_gamma   90.00
#
_symmetry.space_group_name_H-M   'P 1'
#
loop_
_entity.id
_entity.type
_entity.pdbx_description
1 polymer ?
#
loop_
_entity_poly.entity_id
_entity_poly.type
_entity_poly.pdbx_seq_one_letter_code
_entity_poly.pdbx_strand_id
1 'polypeptide(L)'
;MAATGSVFEIILQWSRNKPDWQRDALRRIVAKRTLDADDHQELALLCKRGCGFPGIEVTPSPLGAEHVPSMATAGEKVALTSIRDVMGVNRLAPGQELSFEPDGITIVYGDNGVGKSGYARILKRACRARSPGEILPNAFGGGADAGSATIGCVVSGDPIAPLAWTDAGSPHAILSSVSVFDRECGMVHVRERNEVAFRPFGLDIPDELAGVCQAIRTALTAEQGALEQARDSAFTEPAFGSGTRVGRLLGALAPGTDLGPLEKLSNLSAEERARLRRLEEDLARDLVRASGEQRELARAVRRLSEELDRVFGAVSDAELAQLAALAGTARSKRSAASLAAERAFGGSALKGVGEATWRALWDAARHYSEHVAYEGHDFPRTDAEAVCVLCHQPISEGTGDLKLTFE
;
A
#
# COMPACT_ATOMS: atom_id res chain seq x y z
N MET A 1 29.81 -34.38 10.02
CA MET A 1 29.84 -35.75 9.48
C MET A 1 30.00 -35.63 7.98
N ALA A 2 31.13 -36.07 7.42
CA ALA A 2 31.29 -36.13 5.97
C ALA A 2 30.26 -37.13 5.42
N ALA A 3 29.43 -36.70 4.49
CA ALA A 3 28.43 -37.57 3.87
C ALA A 3 29.17 -38.68 3.10
N THR A 4 29.06 -39.90 3.59
CA THR A 4 29.50 -41.12 2.90
C THR A 4 28.35 -41.53 1.99
N GLY A 5 28.41 -41.09 0.73
CA GLY A 5 27.40 -41.37 -0.29
C GLY A 5 27.75 -40.69 -1.61
N SER A 6 27.18 -41.17 -2.71
CA SER A 6 27.34 -40.53 -4.02
C SER A 6 26.73 -39.12 -4.03
N VAL A 7 27.16 -38.26 -4.96
CA VAL A 7 26.60 -36.90 -5.10
C VAL A 7 25.07 -36.92 -5.25
N PHE A 8 24.53 -37.91 -5.97
CA PHE A 8 23.09 -38.08 -6.14
C PHE A 8 22.38 -38.51 -4.84
N GLU A 9 23.00 -39.36 -4.01
CA GLU A 9 22.46 -39.73 -2.71
C GLU A 9 22.44 -38.53 -1.75
N ILE A 10 23.49 -37.70 -1.78
CA ILE A 10 23.55 -36.46 -1.01
C ILE A 10 22.43 -35.50 -1.45
N ILE A 11 22.22 -35.34 -2.76
CA ILE A 11 21.13 -34.52 -3.31
C ILE A 11 19.76 -35.10 -2.93
N LEU A 12 19.58 -36.41 -3.01
CA LEU A 12 18.34 -37.06 -2.60
C LEU A 12 18.04 -36.79 -1.13
N GLN A 13 19.03 -36.95 -0.24
CA GLN A 13 18.89 -36.64 1.19
C GLN A 13 18.57 -35.17 1.43
N TRP A 14 19.29 -34.25 0.75
CA TRP A 14 19.07 -32.82 0.83
C TRP A 14 17.67 -32.40 0.34
N SER A 15 17.16 -33.06 -0.71
CA SER A 15 15.86 -32.75 -1.33
C SER A 15 14.67 -33.02 -0.41
N ARG A 16 14.81 -33.87 0.62
CA ARG A 16 13.71 -34.27 1.51
C ARG A 16 13.06 -33.10 2.25
N ASN A 17 13.83 -32.04 2.50
CA ASN A 17 13.36 -30.83 3.18
C ASN A 17 12.91 -29.72 2.20
N LYS A 18 12.72 -30.05 0.92
CA LYS A 18 12.31 -29.10 -0.13
C LYS A 18 10.84 -29.30 -0.49
N PRO A 19 10.16 -28.23 -0.99
CA PRO A 19 8.80 -28.34 -1.51
C PRO A 19 8.70 -29.42 -2.61
N ASP A 20 7.55 -30.07 -2.70
CA ASP A 20 7.36 -31.20 -3.62
C ASP A 20 7.63 -30.84 -5.09
N TRP A 21 7.32 -29.61 -5.50
CA TRP A 21 7.63 -29.13 -6.85
C TRP A 21 9.15 -29.06 -7.12
N GLN A 22 9.96 -28.69 -6.12
CA GLN A 22 11.43 -28.68 -6.26
C GLN A 22 11.97 -30.10 -6.31
N ARG A 23 11.34 -31.02 -5.56
CA ARG A 23 11.69 -32.44 -5.60
C ARG A 23 11.34 -33.05 -6.96
N ASP A 24 10.23 -32.66 -7.58
CA ASP A 24 9.90 -33.06 -8.95
C ASP A 24 10.86 -32.44 -9.97
N ALA A 25 11.21 -31.16 -9.82
CA ALA A 25 12.24 -30.52 -10.64
C ALA A 25 13.56 -31.29 -10.59
N LEU A 26 14.02 -31.67 -9.39
CA LEU A 26 15.22 -32.49 -9.21
C LEU A 26 15.09 -33.86 -9.88
N ARG A 27 13.94 -34.54 -9.79
CA ARG A 27 13.67 -35.80 -10.50
C ARG A 27 13.81 -35.62 -12.02
N ARG A 28 13.22 -34.55 -12.58
CA ARG A 28 13.32 -34.22 -14.01
C ARG A 28 14.75 -33.90 -14.43
N ILE A 29 15.50 -33.16 -13.61
CA ILE A 29 16.91 -32.84 -13.88
C ILE A 29 17.74 -34.14 -13.89
N VAL A 30 17.54 -35.03 -12.91
CA VAL A 30 18.26 -36.31 -12.85
C VAL A 30 17.92 -37.22 -14.05
N ALA A 31 16.67 -37.23 -14.50
CA ALA A 31 16.21 -38.10 -15.59
C ALA A 31 16.48 -37.54 -17.00
N LYS A 32 16.10 -36.28 -17.27
CA LYS A 32 16.17 -35.64 -18.60
C LYS A 32 17.44 -34.83 -18.83
N ARG A 33 18.21 -34.48 -17.79
CA ARG A 33 19.39 -33.59 -17.79
C ARG A 33 19.14 -32.13 -18.19
N THR A 34 18.27 -31.87 -19.14
CA THR A 34 17.83 -30.54 -19.55
C THR A 34 16.31 -30.51 -19.59
N LEU A 35 15.71 -29.49 -18.98
CA LEU A 35 14.27 -29.29 -18.96
C LEU A 35 13.88 -28.36 -20.10
N ASP A 36 12.73 -28.67 -20.72
CA ASP A 36 12.16 -27.84 -21.77
C ASP A 36 11.15 -26.81 -21.21
N ALA A 37 10.56 -26.00 -22.10
CA ALA A 37 9.59 -24.98 -21.72
C ALA A 37 8.32 -25.58 -21.07
N ASP A 38 7.90 -26.76 -21.51
CA ASP A 38 6.72 -27.45 -20.99
C ASP A 38 6.98 -27.94 -19.55
N ASP A 39 8.17 -28.49 -19.30
CA ASP A 39 8.62 -28.86 -17.96
C ASP A 39 8.61 -27.64 -17.02
N HIS A 40 9.08 -26.48 -17.48
CA HIS A 40 9.06 -25.25 -16.68
C HIS A 40 7.64 -24.77 -16.37
N GLN A 41 6.72 -24.84 -17.34
CA GLN A 41 5.33 -24.44 -17.16
C GLN A 41 4.61 -25.37 -16.17
N GLU A 42 4.83 -26.68 -16.28
CA GLU A 42 4.24 -27.66 -15.37
C GLU A 42 4.79 -27.50 -13.93
N LEU A 43 6.09 -27.25 -13.78
CA LEU A 43 6.68 -26.96 -12.47
C LEU A 43 6.17 -25.65 -11.86
N ALA A 44 5.85 -24.63 -12.68
CA ALA A 44 5.20 -23.42 -12.20
C ALA A 44 3.79 -23.69 -11.66
N LEU A 45 3.00 -24.57 -12.32
CA LEU A 45 1.71 -25.02 -11.82
C LEU A 45 1.85 -25.77 -10.49
N LEU A 46 2.82 -26.68 -10.38
CA LEU A 46 3.11 -27.40 -9.14
C LEU A 46 3.53 -26.47 -8.00
N CYS A 47 4.29 -25.41 -8.31
CA CYS A 47 4.66 -24.37 -7.35
C CYS A 47 3.40 -23.64 -6.82
N LYS A 48 2.49 -23.21 -7.70
CA LYS A 48 1.21 -22.59 -7.30
C LYS A 48 0.35 -23.54 -6.46
N ARG A 49 0.28 -24.83 -6.83
CA ARG A 49 -0.43 -25.85 -6.06
C ARG A 49 0.12 -25.98 -4.64
N GLY A 50 1.46 -25.97 -4.49
CA GLY A 50 2.13 -25.98 -3.19
C GLY A 50 1.80 -24.78 -2.30
N CYS A 51 1.41 -23.65 -2.90
CA CYS A 51 0.94 -22.45 -2.21
C CYS A 51 -0.58 -22.42 -1.98
N GLY A 52 -1.32 -23.48 -2.36
CA GLY A 52 -2.76 -23.60 -2.13
C GLY A 52 -3.65 -23.01 -3.23
N PHE A 53 -3.13 -22.76 -4.44
CA PHE A 53 -3.98 -22.32 -5.55
C PHE A 53 -4.94 -23.43 -5.99
N PRO A 54 -6.26 -23.13 -6.14
CA PRO A 54 -7.25 -24.11 -6.55
C PRO A 54 -7.19 -24.40 -8.06
N GLY A 55 -7.79 -25.52 -8.49
CA GLY A 55 -7.99 -25.83 -9.91
C GLY A 55 -6.76 -26.37 -10.65
N ILE A 56 -5.71 -26.80 -9.94
CA ILE A 56 -4.49 -27.37 -10.53
C ILE A 56 -4.53 -28.89 -10.40
N GLU A 57 -4.73 -29.58 -11.53
CA GLU A 57 -4.86 -31.04 -11.58
C GLU A 57 -3.51 -31.77 -11.50
N VAL A 58 -2.43 -31.13 -11.96
CA VAL A 58 -1.08 -31.70 -12.01
C VAL A 58 -0.60 -32.08 -10.61
N THR A 59 -0.17 -33.33 -10.43
CA THR A 59 0.36 -33.87 -9.17
C THR A 59 1.88 -33.94 -9.19
N PRO A 60 2.58 -33.51 -8.12
CA PRO A 60 4.04 -33.59 -8.09
C PRO A 60 4.48 -35.05 -8.03
N SER A 61 5.56 -35.37 -8.74
CA SER A 61 6.27 -36.64 -8.64
C SER A 61 7.67 -36.40 -8.03
N PRO A 62 7.81 -36.50 -6.70
CA PRO A 62 9.06 -36.14 -6.02
C PRO A 62 10.23 -37.05 -6.38
N LEU A 63 11.46 -36.53 -6.30
CA LEU A 63 12.67 -37.33 -6.37
C LEU A 63 12.66 -38.43 -5.28
N GLY A 64 12.81 -39.67 -5.74
CA GLY A 64 12.86 -40.91 -4.95
C GLY A 64 14.17 -41.68 -5.17
N ALA A 65 14.40 -42.73 -4.38
CA ALA A 65 15.62 -43.54 -4.46
C ALA A 65 15.72 -44.30 -5.79
N GLU A 66 14.58 -44.72 -6.34
CA GLU A 66 14.42 -45.34 -7.65
C GLU A 66 14.83 -44.45 -8.82
N HIS A 67 14.91 -43.13 -8.60
CA HIS A 67 15.34 -42.16 -9.60
C HIS A 67 16.84 -41.86 -9.53
N VAL A 68 17.52 -42.26 -8.46
CA VAL A 68 18.96 -42.10 -8.31
C VAL A 68 19.65 -43.25 -9.03
N PRO A 69 20.59 -42.99 -9.96
CA PRO A 69 21.37 -44.05 -10.58
C PRO A 69 22.07 -44.86 -9.48
N SER A 70 21.75 -46.15 -9.38
CA SER A 70 22.48 -47.06 -8.50
C SER A 70 23.92 -47.15 -9.02
N MET A 71 24.83 -46.43 -8.37
CA MET A 71 26.25 -46.72 -8.52
C MET A 71 26.52 -47.99 -7.74
N ALA A 72 27.33 -48.88 -8.30
CA ALA A 72 27.96 -49.96 -7.56
C ALA A 72 28.49 -49.40 -6.24
N THR A 73 28.25 -50.12 -5.15
CA THR A 73 28.56 -49.73 -3.77
C THR A 73 29.90 -49.03 -3.73
N ALA A 74 29.99 -47.85 -3.09
CA ALA A 74 31.22 -47.06 -3.03
C ALA A 74 32.41 -47.95 -2.64
N GLY A 75 33.28 -48.28 -3.60
CA GLY A 75 34.42 -49.19 -3.43
C GLY A 75 34.55 -50.30 -4.48
N GLU A 76 33.52 -50.62 -5.27
CA GLU A 76 33.59 -51.68 -6.28
C GLU A 76 34.17 -51.16 -7.62
N LYS A 77 35.31 -51.72 -8.04
CA LYS A 77 35.95 -51.41 -9.33
C LYS A 77 35.28 -52.23 -10.43
N VAL A 78 34.58 -51.57 -11.35
CA VAL A 78 34.01 -52.21 -12.55
C VAL A 78 34.94 -51.97 -13.75
N ALA A 79 35.36 -53.04 -14.42
CA ALA A 79 36.11 -52.96 -15.67
C ALA A 79 35.43 -53.79 -16.77
N LEU A 80 35.37 -53.23 -17.98
CA LEU A 80 34.83 -53.92 -19.14
C LEU A 80 35.90 -54.89 -19.66
N THR A 81 35.47 -56.07 -20.11
CA THR A 81 36.38 -57.11 -20.65
C THR A 81 36.10 -57.43 -22.11
N SER A 82 34.86 -57.29 -22.58
CA SER A 82 34.50 -57.58 -23.95
C SER A 82 33.21 -56.89 -24.41
N ILE A 83 33.09 -56.62 -25.71
CA ILE A 83 31.83 -56.39 -26.40
C ILE A 83 31.76 -57.39 -27.55
N ARG A 84 30.71 -58.21 -27.59
CA ARG A 84 30.48 -59.20 -28.65
C ARG A 84 29.00 -59.33 -29.00
N ASP A 85 28.69 -60.20 -29.95
CA ASP A 85 27.31 -60.51 -30.38
C ASP A 85 26.52 -59.25 -30.75
N VAL A 86 27.18 -58.30 -31.41
CA VAL A 86 26.61 -56.99 -31.71
C VAL A 86 25.62 -57.10 -32.86
N MET A 87 24.39 -56.61 -32.64
CA MET A 87 23.31 -56.58 -33.62
C MET A 87 22.68 -55.19 -33.68
N GLY A 88 22.23 -54.76 -34.87
CA GLY A 88 21.53 -53.47 -35.04
C GLY A 88 22.40 -52.22 -34.89
N VAL A 89 23.74 -52.35 -34.75
CA VAL A 89 24.67 -51.22 -34.62
C VAL A 89 25.62 -51.14 -35.80
N ASN A 90 25.49 -50.07 -36.59
CA ASN A 90 26.27 -49.80 -37.79
C ASN A 90 26.34 -51.05 -38.71
N ARG A 91 27.42 -51.20 -39.47
CA ARG A 91 27.73 -52.42 -40.25
C ARG A 91 28.91 -53.15 -39.61
N LEU A 92 28.77 -53.50 -38.34
CA LEU A 92 29.74 -54.36 -37.65
C LEU A 92 29.60 -55.79 -38.14
N ALA A 93 30.72 -56.52 -38.32
CA ALA A 93 30.64 -57.87 -38.85
C ALA A 93 30.13 -58.84 -37.76
N PRO A 94 29.28 -59.82 -38.13
CA PRO A 94 28.74 -60.77 -37.16
C PRO A 94 29.85 -61.63 -36.57
N GLY A 95 29.72 -62.00 -35.30
CA GLY A 95 30.68 -62.85 -34.59
C GLY A 95 31.99 -62.14 -34.21
N GLN A 96 32.08 -60.82 -34.35
CA GLN A 96 33.22 -60.05 -33.84
C GLN A 96 33.15 -59.86 -32.33
N GLU A 97 34.31 -59.93 -31.69
CA GLU A 97 34.50 -59.60 -30.28
C GLU A 97 35.60 -58.54 -30.16
N LEU A 98 35.28 -57.46 -29.46
CA LEU A 98 36.25 -56.45 -29.04
C LEU A 98 36.59 -56.67 -27.57
N SER A 99 37.79 -57.16 -27.30
CA SER A 99 38.28 -57.40 -25.94
C SER A 99 38.95 -56.16 -25.35
N PHE A 100 38.85 -56.01 -24.04
CA PHE A 100 39.44 -54.91 -23.26
C PHE A 100 40.33 -55.48 -22.15
N GLU A 101 41.46 -54.83 -21.91
CA GLU A 101 42.33 -55.12 -20.77
C GLU A 101 41.69 -54.57 -19.47
N PRO A 102 41.28 -55.42 -18.51
CA PRO A 102 40.58 -54.97 -17.30
C PRO A 102 41.44 -54.07 -16.40
N ASP A 103 42.76 -54.31 -16.41
CA ASP A 103 43.76 -53.60 -15.61
C ASP A 103 44.78 -52.88 -16.51
N GLY A 104 44.30 -52.08 -17.47
CA GLY A 104 45.19 -51.38 -18.38
C GLY A 104 44.52 -50.37 -19.31
N ILE A 105 45.25 -50.02 -20.38
CA ILE A 105 44.77 -49.14 -21.44
C ILE A 105 44.61 -49.97 -22.71
N THR A 106 43.39 -50.00 -23.26
CA THR A 106 43.10 -50.64 -24.53
C THR A 106 43.07 -49.60 -25.65
N ILE A 107 43.96 -49.73 -26.64
CA ILE A 107 44.03 -48.83 -27.79
C ILE A 107 43.41 -49.53 -29.01
N VAL A 108 42.30 -48.98 -29.51
CA VAL A 108 41.62 -49.48 -30.71
C VAL A 108 41.89 -48.54 -31.89
N TYR A 109 42.57 -49.02 -32.92
CA TYR A 109 42.94 -48.24 -34.11
C TYR A 109 42.59 -48.99 -35.40
N GLY A 110 42.62 -48.27 -36.52
CA GLY A 110 42.29 -48.81 -37.85
C GLY A 110 41.78 -47.72 -38.77
N ASP A 111 41.53 -48.05 -40.04
CA ASP A 111 41.10 -47.07 -41.04
C ASP A 111 39.70 -46.49 -40.77
N ASN A 112 39.38 -45.39 -41.44
CA ASN A 112 38.03 -44.84 -41.40
C ASN A 112 37.03 -45.84 -41.99
N GLY A 113 35.87 -46.01 -41.34
CA GLY A 113 34.84 -46.95 -41.79
C GLY A 113 34.94 -48.38 -41.23
N VAL A 114 36.01 -48.76 -40.53
CA VAL A 114 36.19 -50.13 -40.00
C VAL A 114 35.35 -50.46 -38.75
N GLY A 115 34.47 -49.56 -38.31
CA GLY A 115 33.53 -49.83 -37.20
C GLY A 115 33.92 -49.31 -35.81
N LYS A 116 35.07 -48.66 -35.63
CA LYS A 116 35.51 -48.09 -34.33
C LYS A 116 34.44 -47.24 -33.63
N SER A 117 33.81 -46.34 -34.39
CA SER A 117 32.73 -45.48 -33.87
C SER A 117 31.46 -46.24 -33.52
N GLY A 118 31.23 -47.42 -34.12
CA GLY A 118 30.10 -48.29 -33.77
C GLY A 118 30.22 -48.84 -32.35
N TYR A 119 31.38 -49.41 -31.99
CA TYR A 119 31.66 -49.84 -30.61
C TYR A 119 31.60 -48.68 -29.61
N ALA A 120 32.11 -47.50 -29.99
CA ALA A 120 32.01 -46.31 -29.14
C ALA A 120 30.55 -45.87 -28.90
N ARG A 121 29.66 -45.99 -29.90
CA ARG A 121 28.22 -45.69 -29.74
C ARG A 121 27.55 -46.65 -28.75
N ILE A 122 27.89 -47.94 -28.79
CA ILE A 122 27.42 -48.93 -27.81
C ILE A 122 27.83 -48.51 -26.42
N LEU A 123 29.13 -48.23 -26.20
CA LEU A 123 29.63 -47.79 -24.90
C LEU A 123 28.94 -46.52 -24.43
N LYS A 124 28.72 -45.54 -25.31
CA LYS A 124 28.04 -44.29 -24.98
C LYS A 124 26.58 -44.48 -24.56
N ARG A 125 25.88 -45.47 -25.11
CA ARG A 125 24.47 -45.78 -24.81
C ARG A 125 24.31 -46.76 -23.64
N ALA A 126 25.22 -47.71 -23.52
CA ALA A 126 25.20 -48.75 -22.50
C ALA A 126 25.79 -48.28 -21.16
N CYS A 127 26.83 -47.44 -21.23
CA CYS A 127 27.53 -46.89 -20.07
C CYS A 127 27.19 -45.40 -19.86
N ARG A 128 27.80 -44.78 -18.85
CA ARG A 128 27.53 -43.38 -18.48
C ARG A 128 28.31 -42.40 -19.37
N ALA A 129 27.65 -41.82 -20.36
CA ALA A 129 28.18 -40.74 -21.22
C ALA A 129 27.42 -39.41 -21.04
N ARG A 130 28.09 -38.26 -21.24
CA ARG A 130 27.46 -36.92 -21.23
C ARG A 130 26.63 -36.67 -22.50
N SER A 131 27.17 -37.05 -23.66
CA SER A 131 26.48 -37.07 -24.95
C SER A 131 26.39 -38.54 -25.41
N PRO A 132 25.30 -39.26 -25.08
CA PRO A 132 25.17 -40.67 -25.46
C PRO A 132 25.00 -40.86 -26.97
N GLY A 133 24.50 -39.83 -27.67
CA GLY A 133 24.20 -39.89 -29.10
C GLY A 133 23.11 -40.92 -29.42
N GLU A 134 23.08 -41.35 -30.67
CA GLU A 134 22.15 -42.35 -31.19
C GLU A 134 22.90 -43.58 -31.71
N ILE A 135 22.28 -44.75 -31.56
CA ILE A 135 22.69 -45.94 -32.31
C ILE A 135 22.26 -45.76 -33.76
N LEU A 136 23.24 -45.80 -34.67
CA LEU A 136 22.97 -45.74 -36.10
C LEU A 136 22.86 -47.17 -36.64
N PRO A 137 21.78 -47.55 -37.34
CA PRO A 137 21.64 -48.89 -37.91
C PRO A 137 22.56 -49.10 -39.12
N ASN A 138 22.53 -50.31 -39.70
CA ASN A 138 23.23 -50.60 -40.94
C ASN A 138 22.64 -49.78 -42.10
N ALA A 139 23.44 -48.89 -42.68
CA ALA A 139 23.03 -48.01 -43.79
C ALA A 139 22.58 -48.75 -45.07
N PHE A 140 22.91 -50.04 -45.20
CA PHE A 140 22.52 -50.91 -46.33
C PHE A 140 21.48 -51.97 -45.93
N GLY A 141 21.01 -51.98 -44.68
CA GLY A 141 20.02 -52.92 -44.16
C GLY A 141 18.59 -52.36 -44.26
N GLY A 142 17.60 -53.26 -44.36
CA GLY A 142 16.18 -52.91 -44.57
C GLY A 142 15.33 -52.74 -43.30
N GLY A 143 15.91 -52.74 -42.10
CA GLY A 143 15.15 -52.72 -40.86
C GLY A 143 15.95 -52.23 -39.64
N ALA A 144 15.24 -51.53 -38.75
CA ALA A 144 15.74 -50.89 -37.54
C ALA A 144 15.52 -51.80 -36.32
N ASP A 145 16.29 -52.88 -36.22
CA ASP A 145 16.36 -53.61 -34.96
C ASP A 145 17.03 -52.74 -33.89
N ALA A 146 16.50 -52.75 -32.66
CA ALA A 146 17.12 -52.05 -31.55
C ALA A 146 18.56 -52.57 -31.36
N GLY A 147 19.51 -51.64 -31.27
CA GLY A 147 20.92 -51.98 -31.07
C GLY A 147 21.07 -52.87 -29.84
N SER A 148 21.82 -53.97 -29.98
CA SER A 148 22.08 -54.90 -28.88
C SER A 148 23.49 -55.45 -28.93
N ALA A 149 24.01 -55.83 -27.77
CA ALA A 149 25.32 -56.42 -27.60
C ALA A 149 25.41 -57.22 -26.30
N THR A 150 26.34 -58.16 -26.25
CA THR A 150 26.75 -58.84 -25.02
C THR A 150 28.01 -58.20 -24.47
N ILE A 151 27.95 -57.65 -23.26
CA ILE A 151 29.05 -56.90 -22.63
C ILE A 151 29.62 -57.71 -21.47
N GLY A 152 30.91 -58.07 -21.57
CA GLY A 152 31.66 -58.72 -20.49
C GLY A 152 32.21 -57.68 -19.52
N CYS A 153 32.13 -58.00 -18.23
CA CYS A 153 32.61 -57.14 -17.14
C CYS A 153 33.27 -57.96 -16.03
N VAL A 154 34.17 -57.34 -15.30
CA VAL A 154 34.65 -57.78 -13.98
C VAL A 154 34.24 -56.76 -12.93
N VAL A 155 33.87 -57.22 -11.74
CA VAL A 155 33.52 -56.38 -10.59
C VAL A 155 34.44 -56.77 -9.44
N SER A 156 35.23 -55.81 -8.95
CA SER A 156 36.21 -56.02 -7.87
C SER A 156 37.22 -57.14 -8.16
N GLY A 157 37.52 -57.39 -9.44
CA GLY A 157 38.47 -58.41 -9.91
C GLY A 157 37.81 -59.73 -10.31
N ASP A 158 36.55 -59.98 -9.93
CA ASP A 158 35.84 -61.21 -10.25
C ASP A 158 35.02 -61.09 -11.54
N PRO A 159 35.13 -62.04 -12.49
CA PRO A 159 34.28 -62.08 -13.68
C PRO A 159 32.82 -62.28 -13.31
N ILE A 160 31.94 -61.46 -13.85
CA ILE A 160 30.49 -61.64 -13.72
C ILE A 160 29.89 -62.26 -14.98
N ALA A 161 28.65 -62.72 -14.88
CA ALA A 161 27.89 -63.18 -16.04
C ALA A 161 27.83 -62.07 -17.11
N PRO A 162 28.03 -62.40 -18.41
CA PRO A 162 27.94 -61.42 -19.48
C PRO A 162 26.58 -60.71 -19.50
N LEU A 163 26.61 -59.39 -19.64
CA LEU A 163 25.43 -58.55 -19.58
C LEU A 163 24.81 -58.43 -20.97
N ALA A 164 23.54 -58.79 -21.09
CA ALA A 164 22.76 -58.54 -22.30
C ALA A 164 22.29 -57.08 -22.30
N TRP A 165 22.82 -56.28 -23.23
CA TRP A 165 22.44 -54.88 -23.40
C TRP A 165 21.59 -54.70 -24.65
N THR A 166 20.53 -53.90 -24.52
CA THR A 166 19.69 -53.44 -25.61
C THR A 166 19.45 -51.94 -25.50
N ASP A 167 19.23 -51.27 -26.63
CA ASP A 167 18.95 -49.83 -26.68
C ASP A 167 17.48 -49.49 -26.32
N ALA A 168 16.98 -50.05 -25.22
CA ALA A 168 15.59 -49.92 -24.75
C ALA A 168 15.37 -48.73 -23.78
N GLY A 169 16.35 -47.83 -23.66
CA GLY A 169 16.24 -46.61 -22.84
C GLY A 169 16.39 -46.80 -21.32
N SER A 170 16.53 -48.05 -20.84
CA SER A 170 16.76 -48.35 -19.42
C SER A 170 18.24 -48.61 -19.14
N PRO A 171 18.92 -47.78 -18.33
CA PRO A 171 20.33 -47.98 -18.00
C PRO A 171 20.56 -49.26 -17.18
N HIS A 172 21.58 -50.03 -17.51
CA HIS A 172 21.98 -51.19 -16.70
C HIS A 172 22.77 -50.72 -15.47
N ALA A 173 22.43 -51.19 -14.27
CA ALA A 173 23.03 -50.72 -13.01
C ALA A 173 24.57 -50.81 -13.00
N ILE A 174 25.12 -51.96 -13.41
CA ILE A 174 26.59 -52.18 -13.46
C ILE A 174 27.26 -51.30 -14.53
N LEU A 175 26.72 -51.22 -15.74
CA LEU A 175 27.33 -50.45 -16.83
C LEU A 175 27.27 -48.94 -16.57
N SER A 176 26.28 -48.47 -15.82
CA SER A 176 26.12 -47.08 -15.39
C SER A 176 27.25 -46.59 -14.47
N SER A 177 28.06 -47.50 -13.92
CA SER A 177 29.26 -47.16 -13.15
C SER A 177 30.46 -46.76 -14.02
N VAL A 178 30.49 -47.18 -15.29
CA VAL A 178 31.58 -46.92 -16.23
C VAL A 178 31.33 -45.59 -16.94
N SER A 179 32.28 -44.67 -16.86
CA SER A 179 32.20 -43.37 -17.55
C SER A 179 32.83 -43.40 -18.94
N VAL A 180 32.13 -42.86 -19.94
CA VAL A 180 32.62 -42.74 -21.31
C VAL A 180 32.88 -41.27 -21.64
N PHE A 181 34.09 -40.98 -22.11
CA PHE A 181 34.54 -39.64 -22.47
C PHE A 181 34.88 -39.57 -23.96
N ASP A 182 34.44 -38.51 -24.64
CA ASP A 182 34.67 -38.31 -26.07
C ASP A 182 34.99 -36.85 -26.43
N ARG A 183 35.17 -36.57 -27.73
CA ARG A 183 35.46 -35.22 -28.22
C ARG A 183 34.33 -34.22 -27.95
N GLU A 184 33.07 -34.63 -28.07
CA GLU A 184 31.93 -33.77 -27.75
C GLU A 184 31.92 -33.40 -26.26
N CYS A 185 32.26 -34.35 -25.39
CA CYS A 185 32.53 -34.05 -23.99
C CYS A 185 33.64 -32.98 -23.89
N GLY A 186 34.79 -33.16 -24.53
CA GLY A 186 35.94 -32.24 -24.46
C GLY A 186 35.67 -30.80 -24.94
N MET A 187 34.86 -30.58 -25.99
CA MET A 187 34.63 -29.26 -26.58
C MET A 187 33.87 -28.28 -25.66
N VAL A 188 33.04 -28.79 -24.75
CA VAL A 188 32.37 -27.99 -23.72
C VAL A 188 33.38 -27.49 -22.67
N HIS A 189 34.42 -28.28 -22.37
CA HIS A 189 35.42 -27.95 -21.35
C HIS A 189 36.43 -26.87 -21.77
N VAL A 190 36.57 -26.60 -23.07
CA VAL A 190 37.57 -25.64 -23.61
C VAL A 190 36.97 -24.25 -23.86
N ARG A 191 35.64 -24.14 -24.03
CA ARG A 191 34.99 -22.89 -24.44
C ARG A 191 34.56 -21.98 -23.28
N GLU A 192 34.37 -22.52 -22.08
CA GLU A 192 33.98 -21.73 -20.91
C GLU A 192 35.21 -21.41 -20.06
N ARG A 193 35.56 -20.11 -19.98
CA ARG A 193 36.57 -19.64 -19.02
C ARG A 193 36.02 -19.83 -17.60
N ASN A 194 36.39 -20.92 -16.93
CA ASN A 194 36.36 -21.01 -15.47
C ASN A 194 37.36 -22.05 -14.96
N GLU A 195 38.13 -21.65 -13.94
CA GLU A 195 39.07 -22.47 -13.18
C GLU A 195 38.34 -23.55 -12.36
N VAL A 196 37.79 -24.58 -13.01
CA VAL A 196 37.55 -25.87 -12.35
C VAL A 196 37.83 -26.96 -13.36
N ALA A 197 39.06 -27.45 -13.37
CA ALA A 197 39.41 -28.68 -14.06
C ALA A 197 38.58 -29.81 -13.43
N PHE A 198 37.58 -30.31 -14.17
CA PHE A 198 36.71 -31.43 -13.81
C PHE A 198 35.59 -31.11 -12.79
N ARG A 199 34.34 -31.02 -13.27
CA ARG A 199 33.14 -31.04 -12.43
C ARG A 199 32.55 -32.45 -12.41
N PRO A 200 32.65 -33.20 -11.29
CA PRO A 200 31.97 -34.48 -11.12
C PRO A 200 30.47 -34.40 -11.45
N PHE A 201 29.95 -35.43 -12.12
CA PHE A 201 28.53 -35.55 -12.46
C PHE A 201 27.65 -35.45 -11.20
N GLY A 202 26.57 -34.68 -11.31
CA GLY A 202 25.64 -34.42 -10.20
C GLY A 202 25.92 -33.11 -9.48
N LEU A 203 27.14 -32.56 -9.56
CA LEU A 203 27.43 -31.25 -8.97
C LEU A 203 26.79 -30.10 -9.75
N ASP A 204 26.37 -30.33 -10.99
CA ASP A 204 25.63 -29.41 -11.87
C ASP A 204 24.14 -29.30 -11.53
N ILE A 205 23.56 -30.31 -10.88
CA ILE A 205 22.14 -30.36 -10.51
C ILE A 205 21.67 -29.13 -9.71
N PRO A 206 22.41 -28.61 -8.72
CA PRO A 206 22.01 -27.40 -8.01
C PRO A 206 21.94 -26.16 -8.91
N ASP A 207 22.82 -26.04 -9.91
CA ASP A 207 22.83 -24.91 -10.84
C ASP A 207 21.65 -25.01 -11.80
N GLU A 208 21.36 -26.21 -12.31
CA GLU A 208 20.17 -26.48 -13.12
C GLU A 208 18.89 -26.17 -12.35
N LEU A 209 18.81 -26.58 -11.08
CA LEU A 209 17.67 -26.25 -10.21
C LEU A 209 17.55 -24.73 -9.99
N ALA A 210 18.66 -24.01 -9.84
CA ALA A 210 18.64 -22.55 -9.75
C ALA A 210 18.11 -21.91 -11.04
N GLY A 211 18.50 -22.43 -12.20
CA GLY A 211 17.96 -22.06 -13.51
C GLY A 211 16.44 -22.28 -13.60
N VAL A 212 15.96 -23.45 -13.17
CA VAL A 212 14.51 -23.76 -13.09
C VAL A 212 13.79 -22.77 -12.18
N CYS A 213 14.33 -22.48 -11.00
CA CYS A 213 13.75 -21.51 -10.07
C CYS A 213 13.65 -20.11 -10.72
N GLN A 214 14.66 -19.72 -11.51
CA GLN A 214 14.67 -18.46 -12.23
C GLN A 214 13.62 -18.41 -13.35
N ALA A 215 13.43 -19.51 -14.08
CA ALA A 215 12.41 -19.62 -15.11
C ALA A 215 11.01 -19.50 -14.52
N ILE A 216 10.73 -20.22 -13.43
CA ILE A 216 9.45 -20.15 -12.71
C ILE A 216 9.20 -18.73 -12.16
N ARG A 217 10.23 -18.11 -11.57
CA ARG A 217 10.14 -16.71 -11.11
C ARG A 217 9.72 -15.78 -12.24
N THR A 218 10.37 -15.88 -13.39
CA THR A 218 10.07 -15.05 -14.56
C THR A 218 8.61 -15.26 -15.02
N ALA A 219 8.17 -16.52 -15.11
CA ALA A 219 6.80 -16.85 -15.52
C ALA A 219 5.75 -16.27 -14.55
N LEU A 220 5.95 -16.44 -13.23
CA LEU A 220 5.04 -15.93 -12.22
C LEU A 220 5.03 -14.39 -12.15
N THR A 221 6.17 -13.73 -12.32
CA THR A 221 6.24 -12.26 -12.39
C THR A 221 5.52 -11.73 -13.63
N ALA A 222 5.65 -12.40 -14.78
CA ALA A 222 4.95 -12.00 -16.00
C ALA A 222 3.42 -12.14 -15.84
N GLU A 223 2.96 -13.25 -15.24
CA GLU A 223 1.54 -13.46 -14.96
C GLU A 223 1.00 -12.44 -13.95
N GLN A 224 1.75 -12.13 -12.89
CA GLN A 224 1.38 -11.07 -11.95
C GLN A 224 1.18 -9.74 -12.69
N GLY A 225 2.13 -9.35 -13.54
CA GLY A 225 2.03 -8.12 -14.31
C GLY A 225 0.82 -8.10 -15.26
N ALA A 226 0.51 -9.24 -15.90
CA ALA A 226 -0.67 -9.35 -16.74
C ALA A 226 -1.98 -9.20 -15.94
N LEU A 227 -2.07 -9.79 -14.74
CA LEU A 227 -3.22 -9.65 -13.85
C LEU A 227 -3.38 -8.22 -13.32
N GLU A 228 -2.27 -7.55 -12.99
CA GLU A 228 -2.27 -6.14 -12.59
C GLU A 228 -2.75 -5.23 -13.72
N GLN A 229 -2.36 -5.51 -14.97
CA GLN A 229 -2.83 -4.77 -16.16
C GLN A 229 -4.30 -5.06 -16.50
N ALA A 230 -4.77 -6.27 -16.24
CA ALA A 230 -6.17 -6.67 -16.43
C ALA A 230 -7.10 -6.17 -15.31
N ARG A 231 -6.55 -5.48 -14.30
CA ARG A 231 -7.34 -4.93 -13.19
C ARG A 231 -8.32 -3.88 -13.71
N ASP A 232 -9.60 -4.10 -13.42
CA ASP A 232 -10.67 -3.18 -13.80
C ASP A 232 -10.43 -1.78 -13.20
N SER A 233 -10.64 -0.75 -14.02
CA SER A 233 -10.40 0.65 -13.65
C SER A 233 -11.21 1.09 -12.43
N ALA A 234 -12.36 0.46 -12.16
CA ALA A 234 -13.17 0.68 -10.96
C ALA A 234 -12.41 0.39 -9.65
N PHE A 235 -11.33 -0.41 -9.69
CA PHE A 235 -10.48 -0.68 -8.52
C PHE A 235 -9.19 0.14 -8.50
N THR A 236 -8.82 0.79 -9.61
CA THR A 236 -7.62 1.63 -9.71
C THR A 236 -7.96 3.08 -9.36
N GLU A 237 -9.08 3.58 -9.87
CA GLU A 237 -9.65 4.88 -9.54
C GLU A 237 -11.11 4.68 -9.08
N PRO A 238 -11.31 4.22 -7.83
CA PRO A 238 -12.65 3.95 -7.35
C PRO A 238 -13.48 5.23 -7.33
N ALA A 239 -14.57 5.23 -8.10
CA ALA A 239 -15.57 6.31 -8.10
C ALA A 239 -16.26 6.48 -6.73
N PHE A 240 -16.07 5.53 -5.83
CA PHE A 240 -16.68 5.50 -4.51
C PHE A 240 -15.76 6.18 -3.49
N GLY A 241 -16.28 7.20 -2.79
CA GLY A 241 -15.54 7.82 -1.69
C GLY A 241 -15.19 6.80 -0.59
N SER A 242 -13.98 6.89 -0.05
CA SER A 242 -13.47 5.97 1.00
C SER A 242 -14.32 5.97 2.28
N GLY A 243 -15.05 7.07 2.55
CA GLY A 243 -16.00 7.18 3.66
C GLY A 243 -17.35 6.47 3.43
N THR A 244 -17.62 5.96 2.23
CA THR A 244 -18.88 5.26 1.93
C THR A 244 -18.83 3.79 2.37
N ARG A 245 -20.00 3.18 2.58
CA ARG A 245 -20.08 1.73 2.91
C ARG A 245 -19.48 0.86 1.79
N VAL A 246 -19.73 1.25 0.53
CA VAL A 246 -19.18 0.57 -0.66
C VAL A 246 -17.66 0.77 -0.73
N GLY A 247 -17.16 1.99 -0.58
CA GLY A 247 -15.71 2.28 -0.61
C GLY A 247 -14.93 1.53 0.48
N ARG A 248 -15.47 1.44 1.70
CA ARG A 248 -14.84 0.64 2.77
C ARG A 248 -14.83 -0.86 2.46
N LEU A 249 -15.92 -1.39 1.91
CA LEU A 249 -16.02 -2.81 1.57
C LEU A 249 -15.07 -3.18 0.43
N LEU A 250 -15.04 -2.37 -0.64
CA LEU A 250 -14.13 -2.55 -1.78
C LEU A 250 -12.66 -2.41 -1.36
N GLY A 251 -12.34 -1.46 -0.47
CA GLY A 251 -10.99 -1.29 0.06
C GLY A 251 -10.52 -2.43 0.97
N ALA A 252 -11.43 -3.24 1.50
CA ALA A 252 -11.13 -4.39 2.35
C ALA A 252 -11.25 -5.74 1.63
N LEU A 253 -11.38 -5.74 0.29
CA LEU A 253 -11.45 -6.98 -0.49
C LEU A 253 -10.18 -7.80 -0.32
N ALA A 254 -10.37 -9.06 0.05
CA ALA A 254 -9.35 -10.07 0.19
C ALA A 254 -9.83 -11.39 -0.43
N PRO A 255 -8.93 -12.35 -0.66
CA PRO A 255 -9.34 -13.69 -1.08
C PRO A 255 -10.37 -14.27 -0.10
N GLY A 256 -11.55 -14.67 -0.61
CA GLY A 256 -12.63 -15.24 0.20
C GLY A 256 -13.54 -14.24 0.92
N THR A 257 -13.47 -12.94 0.63
CA THR A 257 -14.44 -11.96 1.14
C THR A 257 -15.87 -12.33 0.68
N ASP A 258 -16.82 -12.35 1.63
CA ASP A 258 -18.24 -12.53 1.32
C ASP A 258 -18.79 -11.30 0.56
N LEU A 259 -19.30 -11.56 -0.65
CA LEU A 259 -19.85 -10.53 -1.54
C LEU A 259 -21.36 -10.30 -1.34
N GLY A 260 -22.06 -11.12 -0.54
CA GLY A 260 -23.49 -10.96 -0.27
C GLY A 260 -23.88 -9.55 0.25
N PRO A 261 -23.08 -8.91 1.13
CA PRO A 261 -23.32 -7.52 1.52
C PRO A 261 -23.19 -6.52 0.37
N LEU A 262 -22.30 -6.76 -0.60
CA LEU A 262 -22.11 -5.89 -1.77
C LEU A 262 -23.33 -5.96 -2.69
N GLU A 263 -23.88 -7.16 -2.91
CA GLU A 263 -25.11 -7.34 -3.69
C GLU A 263 -26.28 -6.56 -3.10
N LYS A 264 -26.42 -6.53 -1.78
CA LYS A 264 -27.44 -5.71 -1.11
C LYS A 264 -27.21 -4.21 -1.32
N LEU A 265 -25.95 -3.77 -1.31
CA LEU A 265 -25.57 -2.38 -1.55
C LEU A 265 -25.66 -1.95 -3.03
N SER A 266 -25.78 -2.91 -3.95
CA SER A 266 -25.93 -2.62 -5.39
C SER A 266 -27.32 -2.10 -5.76
N ASN A 267 -28.29 -2.20 -4.86
CA ASN A 267 -29.67 -1.76 -5.08
C ASN A 267 -30.06 -0.60 -4.16
N LEU A 268 -30.80 0.36 -4.72
CA LEU A 268 -31.47 1.41 -3.96
C LEU A 268 -32.94 1.04 -3.76
N SER A 269 -33.42 1.18 -2.53
CA SER A 269 -34.84 1.06 -2.20
C SER A 269 -35.69 2.15 -2.88
N ALA A 270 -37.01 1.97 -2.90
CA ALA A 270 -37.92 2.97 -3.46
C ALA A 270 -37.82 4.32 -2.74
N GLU A 271 -37.61 4.30 -1.42
CA GLU A 271 -37.43 5.48 -0.58
C GLU A 271 -36.11 6.20 -0.90
N GLU A 272 -35.01 5.46 -1.04
CA GLU A 272 -33.71 6.02 -1.40
C GLU A 272 -33.72 6.63 -2.81
N ARG A 273 -34.40 5.98 -3.77
CA ARG A 273 -34.60 6.55 -5.11
C ARG A 273 -35.44 7.83 -5.08
N ALA A 274 -36.47 7.88 -4.25
CA ALA A 274 -37.27 9.09 -4.08
C ALA A 274 -36.45 10.22 -3.44
N ARG A 275 -35.61 9.91 -2.44
CA ARG A 275 -34.69 10.86 -1.83
C ARG A 275 -33.63 11.36 -2.81
N LEU A 276 -33.06 10.47 -3.63
CA LEU A 276 -32.07 10.83 -4.65
C LEU A 276 -32.66 11.86 -5.63
N ARG A 277 -33.87 11.61 -6.16
CA ARG A 277 -34.56 12.58 -7.04
C ARG A 277 -34.74 13.94 -6.38
N ARG A 278 -35.17 13.97 -5.11
CA ARG A 278 -35.31 15.24 -4.36
C ARG A 278 -33.97 15.97 -4.23
N LEU A 279 -32.90 15.24 -3.90
CA LEU A 279 -31.56 15.82 -3.80
C LEU A 279 -31.08 16.38 -5.14
N GLU A 280 -31.32 15.69 -6.25
CA GLU A 280 -31.00 16.18 -7.59
C GLU A 280 -31.78 17.45 -7.93
N GLU A 281 -33.08 17.49 -7.64
CA GLU A 281 -33.92 18.68 -7.81
C GLU A 281 -33.46 19.86 -6.94
N ASP A 282 -33.10 19.59 -5.68
CA ASP A 282 -32.60 20.60 -4.75
C ASP A 282 -31.23 21.13 -5.18
N LEU A 283 -30.33 20.27 -5.68
CA LEU A 283 -29.00 20.68 -6.18
C LEU A 283 -29.06 21.43 -7.51
N ALA A 284 -30.08 21.16 -8.33
CA ALA A 284 -30.30 21.87 -9.59
C ALA A 284 -30.76 23.31 -9.37
N ARG A 285 -31.32 23.63 -8.18
CA ARG A 285 -31.59 25.01 -7.78
C ARG A 285 -30.29 25.70 -7.43
N ASP A 286 -30.21 27.00 -7.67
CA ASP A 286 -29.06 27.81 -7.27
C ASP A 286 -29.00 27.89 -5.73
N LEU A 287 -28.30 26.92 -5.13
CA LEU A 287 -28.15 26.75 -3.68
C LEU A 287 -27.51 27.99 -3.03
N VAL A 288 -26.70 28.75 -3.78
CA VAL A 288 -26.12 30.01 -3.29
C VAL A 288 -27.21 31.05 -3.13
N ARG A 289 -28.08 31.19 -4.13
CA ARG A 289 -29.24 32.09 -4.06
C ARG A 289 -30.23 31.67 -2.97
N ALA A 290 -30.61 30.39 -2.92
CA ALA A 290 -31.56 29.89 -1.93
C ALA A 290 -31.04 30.01 -0.49
N SER A 291 -29.75 29.73 -0.26
CA SER A 291 -29.13 29.93 1.07
C SER A 291 -28.95 31.42 1.42
N GLY A 292 -28.73 32.27 0.42
CA GLY A 292 -28.71 33.73 0.58
C GLY A 292 -30.05 34.27 1.04
N GLU A 293 -31.14 33.91 0.36
CA GLU A 293 -32.51 34.31 0.69
C GLU A 293 -32.89 33.86 2.13
N GLN A 294 -32.56 32.62 2.51
CA GLN A 294 -32.83 32.11 3.86
C GLN A 294 -32.03 32.85 4.94
N ARG A 295 -30.77 33.23 4.66
CA ARG A 295 -29.93 34.01 5.57
C ARG A 295 -30.40 35.45 5.73
N GLU A 296 -30.87 36.08 4.66
CA GLU A 296 -31.45 37.42 4.72
C GLU A 296 -32.75 37.41 5.54
N LEU A 297 -33.62 36.41 5.33
CA LEU A 297 -34.83 36.24 6.13
C LEU A 297 -34.50 36.04 7.61
N ALA A 298 -33.54 35.17 7.94
CA ALA A 298 -33.10 34.97 9.32
C ALA A 298 -32.53 36.25 9.96
N ARG A 299 -31.79 37.07 9.19
CA ARG A 299 -31.30 38.37 9.65
C ARG A 299 -32.45 39.36 9.88
N ALA A 300 -33.41 39.42 8.98
CA ALA A 300 -34.58 40.29 9.11
C ALA A 300 -35.40 39.95 10.36
N VAL A 301 -35.65 38.66 10.61
CA VAL A 301 -36.38 38.20 11.79
C VAL A 301 -35.63 38.52 13.08
N ARG A 302 -34.31 38.31 13.13
CA ARG A 302 -33.50 38.66 14.31
C ARG A 302 -33.53 40.16 14.60
N ARG A 303 -33.34 41.00 13.57
CA ARG A 303 -33.43 42.46 13.72
C ARG A 303 -34.79 42.90 14.26
N LEU A 304 -35.86 42.30 13.75
CA LEU A 304 -37.21 42.61 14.25
C LEU A 304 -37.36 42.20 15.72
N SER A 305 -36.85 41.03 16.11
CA SER A 305 -36.85 40.59 17.51
C SER A 305 -36.09 41.56 18.42
N GLU A 306 -34.87 41.94 18.03
CA GLU A 306 -34.03 42.87 18.78
C GLU A 306 -34.68 44.26 18.93
N GLU A 307 -35.36 44.74 17.88
CA GLU A 307 -36.08 46.01 17.91
C GLU A 307 -37.29 45.94 18.84
N LEU A 308 -38.06 44.83 18.79
CA LEU A 308 -39.17 44.60 19.70
C LEU A 308 -38.69 44.53 21.15
N ASP A 309 -37.62 43.80 21.43
CA ASP A 309 -37.04 43.69 22.77
C ASP A 309 -36.60 45.06 23.31
N ARG A 310 -35.98 45.91 22.46
CA ARG A 310 -35.59 47.28 22.83
C ARG A 310 -36.82 48.11 23.18
N VAL A 311 -37.86 48.08 22.34
CA VAL A 311 -39.09 48.83 22.57
C VAL A 311 -39.75 48.36 23.86
N PHE A 312 -39.97 47.05 24.02
CA PHE A 312 -40.60 46.49 25.22
C PHE A 312 -39.80 46.77 26.50
N GLY A 313 -38.47 46.77 26.44
CA GLY A 313 -37.63 47.17 27.55
C GLY A 313 -37.85 48.64 27.95
N ALA A 314 -37.87 49.54 26.96
CA ALA A 314 -38.01 50.98 27.19
C ALA A 314 -39.42 51.40 27.67
N VAL A 315 -40.47 50.63 27.33
CA VAL A 315 -41.84 50.87 27.80
C VAL A 315 -42.27 49.91 28.91
N SER A 316 -41.31 49.28 29.58
CA SER A 316 -41.62 48.40 30.70
C SER A 316 -42.26 49.19 31.85
N ASP A 317 -43.09 48.51 32.64
CA ASP A 317 -43.75 49.12 33.80
C ASP A 317 -42.74 49.77 34.77
N ALA A 318 -41.55 49.18 34.90
CA ALA A 318 -40.47 49.70 35.73
C ALA A 318 -39.91 51.03 35.20
N GLU A 319 -39.60 51.12 33.90
CA GLU A 319 -39.10 52.34 33.26
C GLU A 319 -40.15 53.45 33.26
N LEU A 320 -41.42 53.11 32.98
CA LEU A 320 -42.53 54.05 33.05
C LEU A 320 -42.78 54.57 34.47
N ALA A 321 -42.67 53.70 35.48
CA ALA A 321 -42.77 54.11 36.88
C ALA A 321 -41.60 55.02 37.30
N GLN A 322 -40.38 54.73 36.84
CA GLN A 322 -39.21 55.57 37.08
C GLN A 322 -39.35 56.95 36.42
N LEU A 323 -39.83 57.01 35.18
CA LEU A 323 -40.11 58.26 34.48
C LEU A 323 -41.17 59.08 35.24
N ALA A 324 -42.25 58.44 35.70
CA ALA A 324 -43.28 59.09 36.51
C ALA A 324 -42.70 59.64 37.84
N ALA A 325 -41.82 58.88 38.50
CA ALA A 325 -41.15 59.30 39.73
C ALA A 325 -40.21 60.49 39.51
N LEU A 326 -39.42 60.48 38.43
CA LEU A 326 -38.56 61.59 38.04
C LEU A 326 -39.38 62.86 37.73
N ALA A 327 -40.49 62.71 37.00
CA ALA A 327 -41.41 63.82 36.72
C ALA A 327 -42.06 64.36 38.01
N GLY A 328 -42.43 63.49 38.96
CA GLY A 328 -42.91 63.87 40.29
C GLY A 328 -41.87 64.63 41.10
N THR A 329 -40.62 64.16 41.08
CA THR A 329 -39.47 64.78 41.77
C THR A 329 -39.18 66.17 41.19
N ALA A 330 -39.18 66.29 39.86
CA ALA A 330 -38.96 67.56 39.17
C ALA A 330 -40.04 68.60 39.54
N ARG A 331 -41.32 68.19 39.55
CA ARG A 331 -42.44 69.05 39.98
C ARG A 331 -42.31 69.48 41.43
N SER A 332 -41.98 68.55 42.33
CA SER A 332 -41.82 68.83 43.76
C SER A 332 -40.67 69.78 44.03
N LYS A 333 -39.50 69.54 43.42
CA LYS A 333 -38.34 70.44 43.54
C LYS A 333 -38.62 71.84 42.99
N ARG A 334 -39.33 71.94 41.86
CA ARG A 334 -39.72 73.24 41.28
C ARG A 334 -40.69 73.99 42.19
N SER A 335 -41.69 73.31 42.75
CA SER A 335 -42.62 73.91 43.71
C SER A 335 -41.93 74.36 45.01
N ALA A 336 -41.02 73.55 45.55
CA ALA A 336 -40.22 73.93 46.72
C ALA A 336 -39.34 75.16 46.44
N ALA A 337 -38.72 75.23 45.25
CA ALA A 337 -37.92 76.39 44.84
C ALA A 337 -38.77 77.66 44.64
N SER A 338 -40.03 77.53 44.19
CA SER A 338 -40.98 78.65 44.13
C SER A 338 -41.38 79.12 45.53
N LEU A 339 -41.72 78.20 46.44
CA LEU A 339 -42.13 78.54 47.81
C LEU A 339 -40.98 79.15 48.64
N ALA A 340 -39.75 78.65 48.45
CA ALA A 340 -38.57 79.21 49.09
C ALA A 340 -38.35 80.67 48.65
N ALA A 341 -38.51 80.95 47.35
CA ALA A 341 -38.42 82.32 46.83
C ALA A 341 -39.55 83.22 47.38
N GLU A 342 -40.79 82.73 47.43
CA GLU A 342 -41.89 83.48 48.03
C GLU A 342 -41.65 83.82 49.51
N ARG A 343 -41.08 82.90 50.30
CA ARG A 343 -40.78 83.15 51.72
C ARG A 343 -39.61 84.11 51.92
N ALA A 344 -38.55 83.98 51.13
CA ALA A 344 -37.40 84.87 51.22
C ALA A 344 -37.73 86.32 50.80
N PHE A 345 -38.68 86.49 49.87
CA PHE A 345 -38.95 87.79 49.24
C PHE A 345 -40.39 88.31 49.40
N GLY A 346 -41.22 87.65 50.21
CA GLY A 346 -42.63 88.01 50.44
C GLY A 346 -42.85 89.35 51.14
N GLY A 347 -41.82 89.90 51.78
CA GLY A 347 -41.82 91.26 52.36
C GLY A 347 -41.22 92.34 51.44
N SER A 348 -40.90 92.01 50.19
CA SER A 348 -40.24 92.96 49.29
C SER A 348 -41.19 94.08 48.81
N ALA A 349 -40.63 95.26 48.57
CA ALA A 349 -41.40 96.43 48.14
C ALA A 349 -41.94 96.35 46.70
N LEU A 350 -41.47 95.38 45.91
CA LEU A 350 -41.81 95.20 44.50
C LEU A 350 -42.48 93.84 44.27
N LYS A 351 -43.56 93.81 43.49
CA LYS A 351 -44.21 92.56 43.11
C LYS A 351 -43.32 91.75 42.17
N GLY A 352 -43.24 90.43 42.39
CA GLY A 352 -42.54 89.51 41.50
C GLY A 352 -41.05 89.29 41.81
N VAL A 353 -40.55 89.79 42.94
CA VAL A 353 -39.20 89.46 43.44
C VAL A 353 -39.14 87.95 43.73
N GLY A 354 -38.16 87.26 43.13
CA GLY A 354 -38.00 85.80 43.21
C GLY A 354 -38.63 84.98 42.06
N GLU A 355 -39.44 85.60 41.20
CA GLU A 355 -39.98 84.97 39.98
C GLU A 355 -38.92 84.86 38.86
N ALA A 356 -39.23 84.13 37.79
CA ALA A 356 -38.29 83.86 36.69
C ALA A 356 -37.69 85.13 36.07
N THR A 357 -38.52 86.16 35.84
CA THR A 357 -38.08 87.43 35.26
C THR A 357 -37.15 88.21 36.20
N TRP A 358 -37.44 88.20 37.50
CA TRP A 358 -36.59 88.85 38.49
C TRP A 358 -35.25 88.11 38.65
N ARG A 359 -35.27 86.76 38.64
CA ARG A 359 -34.03 85.96 38.66
C ARG A 359 -33.15 86.23 37.45
N ALA A 360 -33.74 86.33 36.26
CA ALA A 360 -32.97 86.69 35.06
C ALA A 360 -32.30 88.08 35.18
N LEU A 361 -33.00 89.07 35.76
CA LEU A 361 -32.43 90.38 36.06
C LEU A 361 -31.29 90.28 37.10
N TRP A 362 -31.51 89.53 38.18
CA TRP A 362 -30.53 89.31 39.24
C TRP A 362 -29.28 88.60 38.73
N ASP A 363 -29.43 87.51 37.99
CA ASP A 363 -28.33 86.75 37.40
C ASP A 363 -27.54 87.59 36.39
N ALA A 364 -28.22 88.42 35.60
CA ALA A 364 -27.55 89.35 34.70
C ALA A 364 -26.75 90.42 35.47
N ALA A 365 -27.31 90.97 36.55
CA ALA A 365 -26.63 91.95 37.40
C ALA A 365 -25.42 91.34 38.14
N ARG A 366 -25.59 90.12 38.67
CA ARG A 366 -24.52 89.31 39.26
C ARG A 366 -23.41 89.06 38.25
N HIS A 367 -23.76 88.60 37.05
CA HIS A 367 -22.79 88.31 36.00
C HIS A 367 -22.01 89.58 35.61
N TYR A 368 -22.70 90.71 35.42
CA TYR A 368 -22.07 92.00 35.14
C TYR A 368 -21.14 92.46 36.28
N SER A 369 -21.55 92.27 37.54
CA SER A 369 -20.71 92.58 38.69
C SER A 369 -19.43 91.76 38.70
N GLU A 370 -19.54 90.43 38.65
CA GLU A 370 -18.41 89.51 38.81
C GLU A 370 -17.44 89.53 37.62
N HIS A 371 -17.93 89.85 36.40
CA HIS A 371 -17.16 89.70 35.16
C HIS A 371 -16.81 91.02 34.46
N VAL A 372 -17.37 92.17 34.89
CA VAL A 372 -17.13 93.45 34.21
C VAL A 372 -16.91 94.61 35.18
N ALA A 373 -17.85 94.87 36.10
CA ALA A 373 -17.75 96.02 36.99
C ALA A 373 -16.73 95.82 38.13
N TYR A 374 -16.67 94.60 38.66
CA TYR A 374 -15.84 94.22 39.81
C TYR A 374 -15.19 92.85 39.59
N GLU A 375 -14.37 92.74 38.54
CA GLU A 375 -13.64 91.50 38.22
C GLU A 375 -12.88 90.93 39.43
N GLY A 376 -13.09 89.64 39.71
CA GLY A 376 -12.42 88.94 40.82
C GLY A 376 -13.06 89.13 42.19
N HIS A 377 -14.21 89.79 42.29
CA HIS A 377 -14.98 89.93 43.52
C HIS A 377 -16.37 89.27 43.40
N ASP A 378 -16.77 88.55 44.43
CA ASP A 378 -18.09 87.91 44.50
C ASP A 378 -19.21 88.97 44.61
N PHE A 379 -20.36 88.67 44.00
CA PHE A 379 -21.54 89.53 44.11
C PHE A 379 -22.38 89.19 45.37
N PRO A 380 -22.85 90.18 46.14
CA PRO A 380 -22.61 91.62 45.98
C PRO A 380 -21.28 92.08 46.61
N ARG A 381 -20.53 92.94 45.90
CA ARG A 381 -19.37 93.65 46.47
C ARG A 381 -19.85 94.69 47.49
N THR A 382 -19.27 94.70 48.69
CA THR A 382 -19.79 95.45 49.86
C THR A 382 -18.75 96.31 50.59
N ASP A 383 -17.59 96.56 50.01
CA ASP A 383 -16.56 97.44 50.59
C ASP A 383 -16.95 98.94 50.55
N ALA A 384 -16.22 99.79 51.28
CA ALA A 384 -16.57 101.20 51.47
C ALA A 384 -16.56 102.04 50.18
N GLU A 385 -15.93 101.54 49.11
CA GLU A 385 -15.90 102.15 47.77
C GLU A 385 -16.91 101.50 46.80
N ALA A 386 -17.70 100.52 47.25
CA ALA A 386 -18.65 99.81 46.40
C ALA A 386 -19.82 100.69 45.95
N VAL A 387 -20.17 100.54 44.67
CA VAL A 387 -21.31 101.18 44.02
C VAL A 387 -22.26 100.09 43.54
N CYS A 388 -23.56 100.22 43.80
CA CYS A 388 -24.52 99.22 43.36
C CYS A 388 -24.60 99.18 41.83
N VAL A 389 -24.38 98.01 41.20
CA VAL A 389 -24.41 97.83 39.74
C VAL A 389 -25.80 98.02 39.10
N LEU A 390 -26.86 98.14 39.91
CA LEU A 390 -28.23 98.37 39.43
C LEU A 390 -28.66 99.83 39.54
N CYS A 391 -28.39 100.49 40.69
CA CYS A 391 -28.84 101.87 40.92
C CYS A 391 -27.72 102.91 40.92
N HIS A 392 -26.45 102.49 40.81
CA HIS A 392 -25.25 103.33 40.75
C HIS A 392 -25.04 104.26 41.95
N GLN A 393 -25.63 103.92 43.11
CA GLN A 393 -25.41 104.64 44.36
C GLN A 393 -24.31 104.00 45.22
N PRO A 394 -23.51 104.80 45.95
CA PRO A 394 -22.57 104.28 46.95
C PRO A 394 -23.29 103.45 48.02
N ILE A 395 -22.71 102.32 48.39
CA ILE A 395 -23.30 101.41 49.37
C ILE A 395 -22.92 101.89 50.79
N SER A 396 -23.81 102.58 51.51
CA SER A 396 -23.59 103.07 52.88
C SER A 396 -24.07 102.08 53.97
N GLU A 397 -23.76 102.34 55.25
CA GLU A 397 -24.11 101.43 56.37
C GLU A 397 -25.63 101.23 56.57
N GLY A 398 -26.47 102.20 56.16
CA GLY A 398 -27.93 102.10 56.28
C GLY A 398 -28.63 101.21 55.23
N THR A 399 -27.94 100.84 54.15
CA THR A 399 -28.39 99.80 53.19
C THR A 399 -27.93 98.39 53.62
N GLY A 400 -27.39 98.26 54.84
CA GLY A 400 -26.89 97.04 55.50
C GLY A 400 -27.88 95.88 55.61
N ASP A 401 -29.12 96.15 56.00
CA ASP A 401 -30.08 95.08 56.32
C ASP A 401 -30.69 94.38 55.09
N LEU A 402 -30.51 94.93 53.89
CA LEU A 402 -30.80 94.23 52.62
C LEU A 402 -29.61 93.38 52.13
N LYS A 403 -28.45 93.39 52.83
CA LYS A 403 -27.20 92.76 52.37
C LYS A 403 -27.14 91.24 52.57
N LEU A 404 -28.02 90.65 53.38
CA LEU A 404 -27.95 89.22 53.77
C LEU A 404 -29.15 88.38 53.35
N THR A 405 -30.12 88.96 52.63
CA THR A 405 -31.36 88.26 52.24
C THR A 405 -31.26 87.54 50.88
N PHE A 406 -30.13 87.67 50.17
CA PHE A 406 -30.01 87.29 48.75
C PHE A 406 -28.90 86.26 48.46
N GLU A 407 -28.40 85.55 49.48
CA GLU A 407 -27.61 84.30 49.30
C GLU A 407 -28.51 83.09 49.03
#